data_AF-A0A7Y7DD85-F1
#
_entry.id   AF-A0A7Y7DD85-F1
#
_cell.length_a   1.000
_cell.length_b   1.000
_cell.length_c   1.000
_cell.angle_alpha   90.00
_cell.angle_beta   90.00
_cell.angle_gamma   90.00
#
_symmetry.space_group_name_H-M   'P 1'
#
loop_
_entity.id
_entity.type
_entity.pdbx_description
1 polymer ?
#
loop_
_entity_poly.entity_id
_entity_poly.type
_entity_poly.pdbx_seq_one_letter_code
_entity_poly.pdbx_strand_id
1 'polypeptide(L)'
;MASALHAKLHALYEGDSDRAHVFRYALLAFDLVTVLFVIVTSFFAHPLWVEITDLVFGFLILLDFSARVYVSDRKLHYLTRPATIADVIAMVSFLAPLAGEGLGFLRILRTLRLLHTYQLMNRLRQDFKLFRKHEEVIVAAINLLVFIFVTTGLIYALEHGHNEHIRNYADALYFTVTTLTTTGFGDITLPGTTGRLVSIAVMFFGVTLFLRLAQVLFRPTKVRYECESCGLMLHDADATHCKHCGAVVHIQTEGLL
;
A
#
# COMPACT_ATOMS: atom_id res chain seq x y z
N MET A 1 -1.39 28.02 24.53
CA MET A 1 -1.96 28.86 23.46
C MET A 1 -1.51 28.26 22.13
N ALA A 2 -2.38 27.53 21.44
CA ALA A 2 -2.06 27.06 20.09
C ALA A 2 -1.91 28.29 19.17
N SER A 3 -0.82 28.34 18.40
CA SER A 3 -0.57 29.45 17.48
C SER A 3 -1.67 29.53 16.41
N ALA A 4 -1.92 30.71 15.84
CA ALA A 4 -2.87 30.86 14.72
C ALA A 4 -2.52 29.94 13.53
N LEU A 5 -1.25 29.61 13.37
CA LEU A 5 -0.74 28.63 12.40
C LEU A 5 -1.22 27.20 12.74
N HIS A 6 -1.16 26.79 14.01
CA HIS A 6 -1.61 25.48 14.46
C HIS A 6 -3.11 25.29 14.23
N ALA A 7 -3.94 26.28 14.58
CA ALA A 7 -5.39 26.22 14.35
C ALA A 7 -5.74 26.14 12.84
N LYS A 8 -5.01 26.86 11.99
CA LYS A 8 -5.22 26.85 10.54
C LYS A 8 -4.81 25.51 9.90
N LEU A 9 -3.68 24.94 10.34
CA LEU A 9 -3.23 23.61 9.90
C LEU A 9 -4.16 22.50 10.41
N HIS A 10 -4.60 22.57 11.67
CA HIS A 10 -5.57 21.64 12.23
C HIS A 10 -6.91 21.68 11.48
N ALA A 11 -7.38 22.88 11.09
CA ALA A 11 -8.57 23.03 10.26
C ALA A 11 -8.39 22.44 8.84
N LEU A 12 -7.20 22.49 8.26
CA LEU A 12 -6.90 21.88 6.96
C LEU A 12 -6.81 20.34 7.02
N TYR A 13 -6.22 19.79 8.08
CA TYR A 13 -6.01 18.34 8.21
C TYR A 13 -7.20 17.61 8.85
N GLU A 14 -7.93 18.23 9.78
CA GLU A 14 -9.03 17.60 10.53
C GLU A 14 -10.40 18.27 10.35
N GLY A 15 -10.47 19.48 9.79
CA GLY A 15 -11.73 20.22 9.66
C GLY A 15 -12.60 19.75 8.47
N ASP A 16 -13.92 19.72 8.62
CA ASP A 16 -14.88 19.20 7.62
C ASP A 16 -15.22 20.19 6.47
N SER A 17 -14.30 21.10 6.14
CA SER A 17 -14.53 22.13 5.11
C SER A 17 -14.13 21.65 3.71
N ASP A 18 -14.79 22.16 2.66
CA ASP A 18 -14.44 21.86 1.26
C ASP A 18 -12.96 22.10 0.94
N ARG A 19 -12.37 23.15 1.53
CA ARG A 19 -10.94 23.47 1.40
C ARG A 19 -10.03 22.41 2.04
N ALA A 20 -10.45 21.86 3.17
CA ALA A 20 -9.73 20.78 3.85
C ALA A 20 -9.81 19.48 3.06
N HIS A 21 -10.94 19.20 2.40
CA HIS A 21 -11.04 18.06 1.47
C HIS A 21 -10.09 18.25 0.28
N VAL A 22 -10.15 19.37 -0.44
CA VAL A 22 -9.28 19.63 -1.61
C VAL A 22 -7.79 19.55 -1.25
N PHE A 23 -7.39 20.13 -0.11
CA PHE A 23 -6.00 20.04 0.36
C PHE A 23 -5.57 18.59 0.63
N ARG A 24 -6.41 17.80 1.30
CA ARG A 24 -6.13 16.39 1.58
C ARG A 24 -6.07 15.54 0.31
N TYR A 25 -6.96 15.78 -0.66
CA TYR A 25 -6.92 15.10 -1.96
C TYR A 25 -5.67 15.47 -2.78
N ALA A 26 -5.26 16.74 -2.76
CA ALA A 26 -4.02 17.17 -3.41
C ALA A 26 -2.79 16.48 -2.78
N LEU A 27 -2.79 16.30 -1.46
CA LEU A 27 -1.72 15.59 -0.75
C LEU A 27 -1.69 14.10 -1.10
N LEU A 28 -2.85 13.46 -1.24
CA LEU A 28 -2.97 12.09 -1.72
C LEU A 28 -2.48 11.94 -3.16
N ALA A 29 -2.84 12.87 -4.05
CA ALA A 29 -2.37 12.86 -5.42
C ALA A 29 -0.84 13.02 -5.48
N PHE A 30 -0.28 13.89 -4.63
CA PHE A 30 1.16 14.05 -4.47
C PHE A 30 1.83 12.75 -3.99
N ASP A 31 1.28 12.09 -2.97
CA ASP A 31 1.77 10.79 -2.49
C ASP A 31 1.75 9.73 -3.61
N LEU A 32 0.68 9.65 -4.39
CA LEU A 32 0.57 8.71 -5.51
C LEU A 32 1.58 9.01 -6.62
N VAL A 33 1.74 10.28 -6.99
CA VAL A 33 2.70 10.72 -8.02
C VAL A 33 4.12 10.39 -7.60
N THR A 34 4.48 10.65 -6.35
CA THR A 34 5.81 10.33 -5.84
C THR A 34 6.09 8.84 -5.76
N VAL A 35 5.10 8.03 -5.40
CA VAL A 35 5.20 6.57 -5.48
C VAL A 35 5.44 6.12 -6.92
N LEU A 36 4.63 6.61 -7.86
CA LEU A 36 4.76 6.27 -9.28
C LEU A 36 6.13 6.70 -9.80
N PHE A 37 6.59 7.89 -9.42
CA PHE A 37 7.92 8.39 -9.75
C PHE A 37 9.00 7.43 -9.26
N VAL A 38 8.96 7.01 -7.99
CA VAL A 38 9.93 6.04 -7.42
C VAL A 38 9.90 4.71 -8.17
N ILE A 39 8.71 4.20 -8.50
CA ILE A 39 8.59 2.94 -9.27
C ILE A 39 9.25 3.10 -10.63
N VAL A 40 8.93 4.17 -11.36
CA VAL A 40 9.48 4.44 -12.70
C VAL A 40 10.99 4.61 -12.62
N THR A 41 11.50 5.44 -11.71
CA THR A 41 12.94 5.70 -11.59
C THR A 41 13.74 4.50 -11.09
N SER A 42 13.10 3.49 -10.49
CA SER A 42 13.76 2.24 -10.09
C SER A 42 14.20 1.37 -11.28
N PHE A 43 13.62 1.57 -12.47
CA PHE A 43 13.97 0.81 -13.68
C PHE A 43 15.04 1.48 -14.54
N PHE A 44 15.32 2.77 -14.33
CA PHE A 44 16.27 3.52 -15.16
C PHE A 44 17.60 3.71 -14.45
N ALA A 45 18.69 3.73 -15.22
CA ALA A 45 19.99 4.18 -14.74
C ALA A 45 19.86 5.59 -14.12
N HIS A 46 20.68 5.91 -13.13
CA HIS A 46 20.51 7.10 -12.29
C HIS A 46 21.28 8.31 -12.86
N PRO A 47 20.68 9.19 -13.68
CA PRO A 47 21.27 10.48 -13.97
C PRO A 47 21.12 11.40 -12.75
N LEU A 48 22.00 12.41 -12.66
CA LEU A 48 21.96 13.49 -11.66
C LEU A 48 20.56 14.11 -11.45
N TRP A 49 19.71 14.09 -12.48
CA TRP A 49 18.36 14.67 -12.44
C TRP A 49 17.41 13.86 -11.55
N VAL A 50 17.56 12.54 -11.50
CA VAL A 50 16.77 11.66 -10.61
C VAL A 50 17.15 11.94 -9.15
N GLU A 51 18.44 12.10 -8.87
CA GLU A 51 18.94 12.40 -7.52
C GLU A 51 18.45 13.77 -6.99
N ILE A 52 18.49 14.80 -7.83
CA ILE A 52 17.96 16.13 -7.48
C ILE A 52 16.45 16.05 -7.23
N THR A 53 15.72 15.33 -8.08
CA THR A 53 14.26 15.19 -7.94
C THR A 53 13.89 14.41 -6.68
N ASP A 54 14.65 13.37 -6.35
CA ASP A 54 14.49 12.62 -5.10
C ASP A 54 14.72 13.51 -3.87
N LEU A 55 15.74 14.37 -3.89
CA LEU A 55 16.00 15.30 -2.80
C LEU A 55 14.86 16.31 -2.61
N VAL A 56 14.31 16.84 -3.71
CA VAL A 56 13.16 17.75 -3.69
C VAL A 56 11.94 17.05 -3.10
N PHE A 57 11.63 15.83 -3.54
CA PHE A 57 10.53 15.05 -2.97
C PHE A 57 10.77 14.73 -1.48
N GLY A 58 11.99 14.35 -1.10
CA GLY A 58 12.37 14.13 0.29
C GLY A 58 12.10 15.34 1.17
N PHE A 59 12.45 16.54 0.71
CA PHE A 59 12.21 17.78 1.43
C PHE A 59 10.72 18.11 1.56
N LEU A 60 9.94 17.95 0.49
CA LEU A 60 8.49 18.15 0.53
C LEU A 60 7.78 17.18 1.49
N ILE A 61 8.20 15.92 1.51
CA ILE A 61 7.68 14.90 2.44
C ILE A 61 8.05 15.26 3.88
N LEU A 62 9.28 15.70 4.12
CA LEU A 62 9.75 16.12 5.44
C LEU A 62 8.93 17.30 5.98
N LEU A 63 8.62 18.28 5.14
CA LEU A 63 7.77 19.41 5.51
C LEU A 63 6.35 18.96 5.88
N ASP A 64 5.74 18.09 5.07
CA ASP A 64 4.40 17.56 5.34
C ASP A 64 4.38 16.68 6.62
N PHE A 65 5.38 15.83 6.82
CA PHE A 65 5.53 15.05 8.05
C PHE A 65 5.70 15.95 9.29
N SER A 66 6.51 16.99 9.18
CA SER A 66 6.72 17.96 10.27
C SER A 66 5.44 18.73 10.59
N ALA A 67 4.66 19.11 9.56
CA ALA A 67 3.35 19.73 9.74
C ALA A 67 2.37 18.81 10.46
N ARG A 68 2.32 17.51 10.11
CA ARG A 68 1.47 16.52 10.81
C ARG A 68 1.87 16.30 12.26
N VAL A 69 3.16 16.16 12.54
CA VAL A 69 3.67 16.03 13.92
C VAL A 69 3.40 17.30 14.74
N TYR A 70 3.44 18.47 14.10
CA TYR A 70 3.12 19.74 14.75
C TYR A 70 1.63 19.87 15.09
N VAL A 71 0.73 19.33 14.25
CA VAL A 71 -0.73 19.35 14.45
C VAL A 71 -1.22 18.29 15.44
N SER A 72 -0.55 17.14 15.53
CA SER A 72 -0.99 16.04 16.39
C SER A 72 -0.94 16.35 17.89
N ASP A 73 -2.09 16.22 18.57
CA ASP A 73 -2.26 16.42 20.03
C ASP A 73 -1.36 15.53 20.90
N ARG A 74 -1.06 14.30 20.45
CA ARG A 74 -0.24 13.32 21.20
C ARG A 74 0.93 12.80 20.37
N LYS A 75 1.97 13.64 20.25
CA LYS A 75 3.18 13.41 19.44
C LYS A 75 3.84 12.03 19.65
N LEU A 76 4.04 11.61 20.90
CA LEU A 76 4.71 10.34 21.23
C LEU A 76 3.89 9.11 20.79
N HIS A 77 2.57 9.13 20.96
CA HIS A 77 1.71 8.03 20.52
C HIS A 77 1.52 8.02 19.00
N TYR A 78 1.59 9.18 18.35
CA TYR A 78 1.56 9.29 16.90
C TYR A 78 2.84 8.72 16.26
N LEU A 79 4.02 8.99 16.87
CA LEU A 79 5.31 8.51 16.40
C LEU A 79 5.53 7.00 16.60
N THR A 80 4.84 6.36 17.56
CA THR A 80 4.96 4.92 17.79
C THR A 80 3.99 4.07 16.95
N ARG A 81 3.15 4.69 16.10
CA ARG A 81 2.30 3.94 15.18
C ARG A 81 3.15 3.31 14.06
N PRO A 82 2.94 2.02 13.74
CA PRO A 82 3.78 1.30 12.78
C PRO A 82 3.83 1.95 11.39
N ALA A 83 2.74 2.56 10.94
CA ALA A 83 2.70 3.33 9.70
C ALA A 83 3.51 4.66 9.77
N THR A 84 3.49 5.37 10.90
CA THR A 84 4.31 6.57 11.10
C THR A 84 5.79 6.23 11.18
N ILE A 85 6.13 5.08 11.77
CA ILE A 85 7.51 4.57 11.80
C ILE A 85 7.96 4.26 10.36
N ALA A 86 7.11 3.62 9.55
CA ALA A 86 7.39 3.38 8.14
C ALA A 86 7.62 4.69 7.36
N ASP A 87 6.85 5.75 7.62
CA ASP A 87 7.07 7.08 7.03
C ASP A 87 8.40 7.68 7.42
N VAL A 88 8.76 7.62 8.71
CA VAL A 88 10.04 8.14 9.21
C VAL A 88 11.20 7.42 8.51
N ILE A 89 11.10 6.10 8.39
CA ILE A 89 12.10 5.26 7.71
C ILE A 89 12.18 5.62 6.21
N ALA A 90 11.04 5.78 5.54
CA ALA A 90 10.98 6.19 4.13
C ALA A 90 11.55 7.60 3.92
N MET A 91 11.24 8.53 4.82
CA MET A 91 11.74 9.91 4.79
C MET A 91 13.26 9.96 4.98
N VAL A 92 13.79 9.26 5.98
CA VAL A 92 15.24 9.16 6.22
C VAL A 92 15.96 8.59 4.98
N SER A 93 15.34 7.64 4.30
CA SER A 93 15.86 7.09 3.05
C SER A 93 15.88 8.07 1.87
N PHE A 94 14.94 9.01 1.79
CA PHE A 94 14.97 10.08 0.78
C PHE A 94 16.10 11.09 1.01
N LEU A 95 16.50 11.31 2.27
CA LEU A 95 17.66 12.16 2.61
C LEU A 95 19.00 11.42 2.53
N ALA A 96 19.01 10.10 2.32
CA ALA A 96 20.23 9.29 2.22
C ALA A 96 21.26 9.73 1.16
N PRO A 97 20.89 10.35 0.00
CA PRO A 97 21.89 10.87 -0.95
C PRO A 97 22.85 11.91 -0.32
N LEU A 98 22.42 12.62 0.72
CA LEU A 98 23.29 13.56 1.47
C LEU A 98 24.35 12.85 2.34
N ALA A 99 24.19 11.55 2.60
CA ALA A 99 25.04 10.77 3.51
C ALA A 99 26.07 9.86 2.80
N GLY A 100 26.12 9.87 1.47
CA GLY A 100 27.11 9.14 0.65
C GLY A 100 26.58 7.89 -0.07
N GLU A 101 27.27 7.49 -1.15
CA GLU A 101 26.85 6.47 -2.12
C GLU A 101 26.69 5.04 -1.56
N GLY A 102 27.22 4.74 -0.37
CA GLY A 102 27.22 3.40 0.23
C GLY A 102 25.86 2.89 0.70
N LEU A 103 24.81 3.73 0.66
CA LEU A 103 23.49 3.42 1.22
C LEU A 103 22.42 3.19 0.14
N GLY A 104 22.79 2.62 -1.01
CA GLY A 104 21.84 2.20 -2.06
C GLY A 104 20.71 1.30 -1.54
N PHE A 105 20.98 0.48 -0.51
CA PHE A 105 19.97 -0.33 0.19
C PHE A 105 18.87 0.53 0.86
N LEU A 106 19.21 1.70 1.40
CA LEU A 106 18.19 2.56 2.03
C LEU A 106 17.14 2.98 1.01
N ARG A 107 17.49 3.08 -0.28
CA ARG A 107 16.58 3.49 -1.38
C ARG A 107 15.31 2.63 -1.48
N ILE A 108 15.36 1.38 -1.02
CA ILE A 108 14.23 0.43 -0.97
C ILE A 108 13.16 0.88 -0.01
N LEU A 109 13.58 1.50 1.09
CA LEU A 109 12.70 1.97 2.16
C LEU A 109 11.75 3.09 1.69
N ARG A 110 12.00 3.70 0.52
CA ARG A 110 11.09 4.69 -0.10
C ARG A 110 9.73 4.08 -0.48
N THR A 111 9.71 2.79 -0.82
CA THR A 111 8.48 2.06 -1.18
C THR A 111 7.59 1.80 0.03
N LEU A 112 8.14 1.87 1.26
CA LEU A 112 7.37 1.79 2.51
C LEU A 112 6.37 2.95 2.67
N ARG A 113 6.54 4.06 1.93
CA ARG A 113 5.57 5.17 1.91
C ARG A 113 4.19 4.73 1.37
N LEU A 114 4.12 3.67 0.57
CA LEU A 114 2.84 3.11 0.15
C LEU A 114 2.01 2.57 1.35
N LEU A 115 2.63 2.23 2.47
CA LEU A 115 1.92 1.87 3.70
C LEU A 115 1.14 3.07 4.29
N HIS A 116 1.51 4.31 3.96
CA HIS A 116 0.77 5.52 4.32
C HIS A 116 -0.58 5.60 3.61
N THR A 117 -0.66 5.14 2.35
CA THR A 117 -1.90 5.09 1.56
C THR A 117 -3.00 4.31 2.29
N TYR A 118 -2.62 3.40 3.19
CA TYR A 118 -3.53 2.63 4.04
C TYR A 118 -4.33 3.50 5.04
N GLN A 119 -3.70 4.52 5.63
CA GLN A 119 -4.40 5.45 6.54
C GLN A 119 -5.35 6.39 5.77
N LEU A 120 -5.03 6.68 4.52
CA LEU A 120 -5.80 7.53 3.61
C LEU A 120 -7.05 6.81 3.07
N MET A 121 -6.96 5.51 2.78
CA MET A 121 -8.10 4.70 2.30
C MET A 121 -9.27 4.68 3.29
N ASN A 122 -8.99 4.60 4.59
CA ASN A 122 -10.02 4.64 5.65
C ASN A 122 -10.85 5.94 5.64
N ARG A 123 -10.37 7.03 5.03
CA ARG A 123 -11.08 8.33 4.95
C ARG A 123 -11.77 8.54 3.61
N LEU A 124 -11.20 8.09 2.49
CA LEU A 124 -11.89 8.04 1.18
C LEU A 124 -13.21 7.24 1.24
N ARG A 125 -13.28 6.30 2.19
CA ARG A 125 -14.49 5.55 2.61
C ARG A 125 -15.71 6.43 2.90
N GLN A 126 -15.51 7.66 3.38
CA GLN A 126 -16.60 8.56 3.79
C GLN A 126 -17.18 9.36 2.60
N ASP A 127 -16.37 9.67 1.59
CA ASP A 127 -16.75 10.64 0.55
C ASP A 127 -17.33 9.99 -0.73
N PHE A 128 -16.91 8.77 -1.10
CA PHE A 128 -17.32 8.16 -2.37
C PHE A 128 -18.00 6.78 -2.21
N LYS A 129 -19.29 6.70 -2.60
CA LYS A 129 -20.07 5.44 -2.62
C LYS A 129 -19.44 4.35 -3.51
N LEU A 130 -18.75 4.73 -4.59
CA LEU A 130 -18.03 3.83 -5.50
C LEU A 130 -16.79 3.20 -4.84
N PHE A 131 -16.02 3.99 -4.10
CA PHE A 131 -14.87 3.49 -3.34
C PHE A 131 -15.31 2.54 -2.23
N ARG A 132 -16.44 2.83 -1.55
CA ARG A 132 -16.98 1.95 -0.51
C ARG A 132 -17.37 0.56 -1.03
N LYS A 133 -17.69 0.41 -2.32
CA LYS A 133 -18.06 -0.88 -2.93
C LYS A 133 -16.85 -1.74 -3.28
N HIS A 134 -15.72 -1.12 -3.64
CA HIS A 134 -14.49 -1.80 -4.06
C HIS A 134 -13.30 -1.59 -3.11
N GLU A 135 -13.53 -1.02 -1.93
CA GLU A 135 -12.52 -0.67 -0.93
C GLU A 135 -11.64 -1.87 -0.60
N GLU A 136 -12.25 -3.02 -0.29
CA GLU A 136 -11.50 -4.23 0.05
C GLU A 136 -10.55 -4.65 -1.08
N VAL A 137 -10.97 -4.52 -2.35
CA VAL A 137 -10.17 -4.88 -3.54
C VAL A 137 -9.00 -3.92 -3.68
N ILE A 138 -9.26 -2.62 -3.59
CA ILE A 138 -8.24 -1.56 -3.75
C ILE A 138 -7.20 -1.69 -2.63
N VAL A 139 -7.65 -1.88 -1.40
CA VAL A 139 -6.79 -2.07 -0.22
C VAL A 139 -5.93 -3.32 -0.37
N ALA A 140 -6.50 -4.45 -0.79
CA ALA A 140 -5.76 -5.68 -1.02
C ALA A 140 -4.73 -5.52 -2.16
N ALA A 141 -5.09 -4.83 -3.24
CA ALA A 141 -4.22 -4.59 -4.38
C ALA A 141 -3.04 -3.67 -4.01
N ILE A 142 -3.30 -2.59 -3.27
CA ILE A 142 -2.25 -1.68 -2.78
C ILE A 142 -1.29 -2.45 -1.87
N ASN A 143 -1.78 -3.19 -0.87
CA ASN A 143 -0.94 -4.01 0.02
C ASN A 143 -0.04 -4.96 -0.74
N LEU A 144 -0.60 -5.64 -1.74
CA LEU A 144 0.16 -6.56 -2.57
C LEU A 144 1.25 -5.83 -3.36
N LEU A 145 0.91 -4.68 -3.95
CA LEU A 145 1.86 -3.86 -4.71
C LEU A 145 2.99 -3.35 -3.82
N VAL A 146 2.67 -2.84 -2.62
CA VAL A 146 3.68 -2.42 -1.62
C VAL A 146 4.63 -3.57 -1.33
N PHE A 147 4.07 -4.73 -1.00
CA PHE A 147 4.84 -5.90 -0.63
C PHE A 147 5.79 -6.31 -1.75
N ILE A 148 5.30 -6.35 -3.00
CA ILE A 148 6.13 -6.67 -4.18
C ILE A 148 7.32 -5.72 -4.27
N PHE A 149 7.10 -4.40 -4.30
CA PHE A 149 8.20 -3.44 -4.49
C PHE A 149 9.18 -3.39 -3.32
N VAL A 150 8.70 -3.50 -2.08
CA VAL A 150 9.55 -3.55 -0.88
C VAL A 150 10.42 -4.79 -0.90
N THR A 151 9.82 -5.96 -1.13
CA THR A 151 10.51 -7.24 -1.17
C THR A 151 11.48 -7.32 -2.34
N THR A 152 11.07 -6.87 -3.53
CA THR A 152 11.95 -6.79 -4.71
C THR A 152 13.16 -5.94 -4.43
N GLY A 153 12.97 -4.77 -3.82
CA GLY A 153 14.08 -3.93 -3.41
C GLY A 153 15.00 -4.66 -2.42
N LEU A 154 14.45 -5.24 -1.36
CA LEU A 154 15.21 -5.98 -0.35
C LEU A 154 16.07 -7.08 -0.97
N ILE A 155 15.49 -7.87 -1.87
CA ILE A 155 16.18 -8.93 -2.60
C ILE A 155 17.29 -8.35 -3.47
N TYR A 156 16.99 -7.29 -4.24
CA TYR A 156 17.98 -6.63 -5.07
C TYR A 156 19.18 -6.19 -4.23
N ALA A 157 19.00 -5.47 -3.12
CA ALA A 157 20.16 -4.99 -2.38
C ALA A 157 20.92 -6.05 -1.56
N LEU A 158 20.30 -7.18 -1.22
CA LEU A 158 21.01 -8.30 -0.58
C LEU A 158 21.82 -9.11 -1.59
N GLU A 159 21.27 -9.34 -2.77
CA GLU A 159 21.80 -10.29 -3.75
C GLU A 159 22.59 -9.61 -4.88
N HIS A 160 22.38 -8.32 -5.12
CA HIS A 160 23.09 -7.59 -6.16
C HIS A 160 24.60 -7.56 -5.86
N GLY A 161 25.39 -8.02 -6.83
CA GLY A 161 26.84 -8.19 -6.70
C GLY A 161 27.29 -9.54 -6.13
N HIS A 162 26.39 -10.34 -5.53
CA HIS A 162 26.68 -11.68 -5.02
C HIS A 162 26.07 -12.79 -5.87
N ASN A 163 24.94 -12.50 -6.52
CA ASN A 163 24.17 -13.47 -7.30
C ASN A 163 24.20 -13.09 -8.79
N GLU A 164 24.74 -13.99 -9.63
CA GLU A 164 24.89 -13.75 -11.07
C GLU A 164 23.54 -13.64 -11.81
N HIS A 165 22.47 -14.17 -11.21
CA HIS A 165 21.12 -14.15 -11.76
C HIS A 165 20.36 -12.85 -11.46
N ILE A 166 20.82 -12.02 -10.51
CA ILE A 166 20.16 -10.75 -10.14
C ILE A 166 21.08 -9.59 -10.54
N ARG A 167 20.98 -9.15 -11.79
CA ARG A 167 21.85 -8.09 -12.36
C ARG A 167 21.20 -6.73 -12.30
N ASN A 168 19.89 -6.67 -12.45
CA ASN A 168 19.12 -5.43 -12.43
C ASN A 168 17.89 -5.57 -11.52
N TYR A 169 17.18 -4.46 -11.30
CA TYR A 169 15.97 -4.44 -10.47
C TYR A 169 14.83 -5.29 -11.05
N ALA A 170 14.75 -5.42 -12.38
CA ALA A 170 13.72 -6.22 -13.05
C ALA A 170 13.90 -7.72 -12.79
N ASP A 171 15.14 -8.22 -12.67
CA ASP A 171 15.43 -9.62 -12.33
C ASP A 171 14.92 -9.96 -10.91
N ALA A 172 15.15 -9.06 -9.96
CA ALA A 172 14.63 -9.19 -8.60
C ALA A 172 13.09 -9.10 -8.56
N LEU A 173 12.49 -8.24 -9.41
CA LEU A 173 11.04 -8.11 -9.52
C LEU A 173 10.43 -9.39 -10.08
N TYR A 174 11.04 -9.93 -11.13
CA TYR A 174 10.65 -11.19 -11.74
C TYR A 174 10.69 -12.34 -10.72
N PHE A 175 11.77 -12.47 -9.95
CA PHE A 175 11.83 -13.45 -8.85
C PHE A 175 10.69 -13.26 -7.85
N THR A 176 10.42 -12.02 -7.43
CA THR A 176 9.39 -11.70 -6.43
C THR A 176 8.00 -12.09 -6.94
N VAL A 177 7.66 -11.71 -8.19
CA VAL A 177 6.36 -11.98 -8.80
C VAL A 177 6.16 -13.47 -9.04
N THR A 178 7.16 -14.18 -9.56
CA THR A 178 7.08 -15.62 -9.83
C THR A 178 6.97 -16.45 -8.55
N THR A 179 7.64 -16.03 -7.47
CA THR A 179 7.53 -16.64 -6.14
C THR A 179 6.15 -16.39 -5.53
N LEU A 180 5.66 -15.15 -5.59
CA LEU A 180 4.38 -14.75 -5.01
C LEU A 180 3.17 -15.37 -5.72
N THR A 181 3.24 -15.49 -7.03
CA THR A 181 2.21 -16.18 -7.84
C THR A 181 2.27 -17.70 -7.71
N THR A 182 3.22 -18.24 -6.93
CA THR A 182 3.49 -19.68 -6.79
C THR A 182 3.88 -20.38 -8.09
N THR A 183 4.23 -19.61 -9.14
CA THR A 183 4.66 -20.15 -10.44
C THR A 183 6.05 -20.77 -10.33
N GLY A 184 6.98 -20.07 -9.68
CA GLY A 184 8.30 -20.59 -9.30
C GLY A 184 9.08 -21.26 -10.44
N PHE A 185 9.38 -20.53 -11.53
CA PHE A 185 10.10 -21.08 -12.69
C PHE A 185 11.47 -21.70 -12.34
N GLY A 186 12.10 -21.25 -11.26
CA GLY A 186 13.34 -21.84 -10.72
C GLY A 186 14.61 -21.45 -11.49
N ASP A 187 14.50 -20.54 -12.45
CA ASP A 187 15.58 -19.92 -13.22
C ASP A 187 16.37 -18.88 -12.42
N ILE A 188 15.71 -18.17 -11.50
CA ILE A 188 16.33 -17.29 -10.52
C ILE A 188 16.04 -17.82 -9.12
N THR A 189 17.07 -17.99 -8.31
CA THR A 189 16.96 -18.39 -6.90
C THR A 189 17.89 -17.56 -6.03
N LEU A 190 17.59 -17.44 -4.73
CA LEU A 190 18.49 -16.81 -3.76
C LEU A 190 19.35 -17.88 -3.06
N PRO A 191 20.64 -18.03 -3.43
CA PRO A 191 21.54 -18.96 -2.77
C PRO A 191 21.89 -18.52 -1.34
N GLY A 192 22.45 -19.45 -0.56
CA GLY A 192 22.88 -19.17 0.81
C GLY A 192 21.76 -19.16 1.87
N THR A 193 22.16 -19.16 3.14
CA THR A 193 21.22 -19.25 4.27
C THR A 193 20.32 -18.03 4.37
N THR A 194 20.88 -16.83 4.22
CA THR A 194 20.14 -15.57 4.27
C THR A 194 19.13 -15.47 3.13
N GLY A 195 19.54 -15.80 1.89
CA GLY A 195 18.67 -15.82 0.72
C GLY A 195 17.49 -16.79 0.85
N ARG A 196 17.75 -17.98 1.42
CA ARG A 196 16.70 -18.96 1.74
C ARG A 196 15.71 -18.46 2.79
N LEU A 197 16.20 -17.84 3.87
CA LEU A 197 15.33 -17.27 4.90
C LEU A 197 14.46 -16.14 4.35
N VAL A 198 15.02 -15.26 3.51
CA VAL A 198 14.27 -14.23 2.81
C VAL A 198 13.21 -14.87 1.91
N SER A 199 13.58 -15.86 1.10
CA SER A 199 12.64 -16.57 0.22
C SER A 199 11.46 -17.19 0.99
N ILE A 200 11.72 -17.83 2.14
CA ILE A 200 10.68 -18.41 3.00
C ILE A 200 9.73 -17.31 3.52
N ALA A 201 10.26 -16.18 3.97
CA ALA A 201 9.44 -15.05 4.40
C ALA A 201 8.59 -14.51 3.25
N VAL A 202 9.18 -14.37 2.05
CA VAL A 202 8.46 -13.91 0.86
C VAL A 202 7.34 -14.85 0.46
N MET A 203 7.55 -16.16 0.52
CA MET A 203 6.50 -17.14 0.26
C MET A 203 5.38 -17.04 1.29
N PHE A 204 5.70 -16.95 2.58
CA PHE A 204 4.70 -16.88 3.65
C PHE A 204 3.82 -15.61 3.55
N PHE A 205 4.43 -14.44 3.44
CA PHE A 205 3.70 -13.16 3.36
C PHE A 205 3.12 -12.89 1.96
N GLY A 206 3.84 -13.27 0.90
CA GLY A 206 3.43 -13.01 -0.47
C GLY A 206 2.21 -13.82 -0.89
N VAL A 207 2.22 -15.13 -0.64
CA VAL A 207 1.10 -16.01 -1.00
C VAL A 207 -0.16 -15.61 -0.22
N THR A 208 -0.05 -15.26 1.06
CA THR A 208 -1.21 -14.82 1.86
C THR A 208 -1.82 -13.52 1.33
N LEU A 209 -1.00 -12.55 0.91
CA LEU A 209 -1.48 -11.31 0.30
C LEU A 209 -2.10 -11.54 -1.09
N PHE A 210 -1.49 -12.40 -1.90
CA PHE A 210 -2.02 -12.75 -3.23
C PHE A 210 -3.38 -13.45 -3.13
N LEU A 211 -3.49 -14.45 -2.26
CA LEU A 211 -4.74 -15.16 -2.01
C LEU A 211 -5.82 -14.24 -1.46
N ARG A 212 -5.45 -13.29 -0.58
CA ARG A 212 -6.39 -12.28 -0.09
C ARG A 212 -6.94 -11.41 -1.22
N LEU A 213 -6.09 -10.95 -2.13
CA LEU A 213 -6.54 -10.19 -3.31
C LEU A 213 -7.49 -11.02 -4.17
N ALA A 214 -7.14 -12.27 -4.48
CA ALA A 214 -7.98 -13.17 -5.25
C ALA A 214 -9.34 -13.41 -4.57
N GLN A 215 -9.35 -13.70 -3.26
CA GLN A 215 -10.57 -13.90 -2.47
C GLN A 215 -11.50 -12.69 -2.53
N VAL A 216 -10.96 -11.49 -2.44
CA VAL A 216 -11.76 -10.26 -2.47
C VAL A 216 -12.25 -9.94 -3.88
N LEU A 217 -11.42 -10.20 -4.91
CA LEU A 217 -11.78 -10.00 -6.31
C LEU A 217 -12.90 -10.95 -6.76
N PHE A 218 -12.85 -12.21 -6.33
CA PHE A 218 -13.82 -13.26 -6.66
C PHE A 218 -14.90 -13.44 -5.59
N ARG A 219 -15.01 -12.52 -4.61
CA ARG A 219 -16.02 -12.62 -3.57
C ARG A 219 -17.41 -12.43 -4.20
N PRO A 220 -18.32 -13.42 -4.09
CA PRO A 220 -19.67 -13.26 -4.65
C PRO A 220 -20.37 -12.10 -3.94
N THR A 221 -21.03 -11.25 -4.72
CA THR A 221 -21.82 -10.13 -4.20
C THR A 221 -22.93 -10.68 -3.31
N LYS A 222 -22.91 -10.26 -2.03
CA LYS A 222 -23.97 -10.57 -1.07
C LYS A 222 -25.02 -9.47 -1.07
N VAL A 223 -26.28 -9.87 -0.95
CA VAL A 223 -27.41 -8.95 -0.82
C VAL A 223 -28.04 -9.09 0.56
N ARG A 224 -28.54 -7.98 1.10
CA ARG A 224 -29.32 -8.00 2.34
C ARG A 224 -30.79 -8.14 2.01
N TYR A 225 -31.35 -9.30 2.33
CA TYR A 225 -32.76 -9.62 2.18
C TYR A 225 -33.16 -10.49 3.37
N GLU A 226 -34.22 -10.12 4.09
CA GLU A 226 -34.67 -10.88 5.25
C GLU A 226 -35.43 -12.13 4.80
N CYS A 227 -35.00 -13.30 5.24
CA CYS A 227 -35.79 -14.52 5.05
C CYS A 227 -36.96 -14.53 6.04
N GLU A 228 -38.19 -14.47 5.52
CA GLU A 228 -39.42 -14.45 6.33
C GLU A 228 -39.59 -15.68 7.25
N SER A 229 -38.95 -16.81 6.92
CA SER A 229 -39.09 -18.05 7.69
C SER A 229 -38.08 -18.18 8.85
N CYS A 230 -36.89 -17.61 8.74
CA CYS A 230 -35.82 -17.83 9.75
C CYS A 230 -35.02 -16.57 10.13
N GLY A 231 -35.29 -15.42 9.52
CA GLY A 231 -34.62 -14.15 9.83
C GLY A 231 -33.17 -14.05 9.30
N LEU A 232 -32.71 -14.94 8.42
CA LEU A 232 -31.39 -14.80 7.80
C LEU A 232 -31.40 -13.57 6.89
N MET A 233 -30.52 -12.60 7.17
CA MET A 233 -30.46 -11.31 6.46
C MET A 233 -29.52 -11.28 5.25
N LEU A 234 -28.58 -12.22 5.13
CA LEU A 234 -27.49 -12.14 4.15
C LEU A 234 -27.52 -13.34 3.20
N HIS A 235 -27.79 -13.09 1.91
CA HIS A 235 -27.88 -14.11 0.86
C HIS A 235 -26.89 -13.82 -0.28
N ASP A 236 -26.61 -14.82 -1.10
CA ASP A 236 -25.98 -14.58 -2.41
C ASP A 236 -26.94 -13.82 -3.32
N ALA A 237 -26.40 -13.00 -4.23
CA ALA A 237 -27.22 -12.18 -5.13
C ALA A 237 -28.19 -13.01 -5.98
N ASP A 238 -27.82 -14.24 -6.33
CA ASP A 238 -28.58 -15.19 -7.16
C ASP A 238 -29.33 -16.27 -6.36
N ALA A 239 -29.43 -16.14 -5.03
CA ALA A 239 -30.05 -17.15 -4.19
C ALA A 239 -31.57 -17.23 -4.43
N THR A 240 -32.05 -18.39 -4.88
CA THR A 240 -33.49 -18.72 -4.94
C THR A 240 -34.01 -19.37 -3.65
N HIS A 241 -33.11 -19.91 -2.83
CA HIS A 241 -33.42 -20.55 -1.56
C HIS A 241 -32.53 -20.02 -0.43
N CYS A 242 -33.09 -19.88 0.76
CA CYS A 242 -32.37 -19.48 1.96
C CYS A 242 -31.38 -20.58 2.37
N LYS A 243 -30.09 -20.22 2.53
CA LYS A 243 -29.04 -21.18 2.95
C LYS A 243 -29.23 -21.79 4.34
N HIS A 244 -30.01 -21.15 5.20
CA HIS A 244 -30.21 -21.60 6.58
C HIS A 244 -31.40 -22.55 6.72
N CYS A 245 -32.55 -22.24 6.09
CA CYS A 245 -33.79 -23.01 6.28
C CYS A 245 -34.35 -23.66 5.01
N GLY A 246 -33.79 -23.37 3.83
CA GLY A 246 -34.27 -23.91 2.55
C GLY A 246 -35.56 -23.26 2.02
N ALA A 247 -36.14 -22.28 2.71
CA ALA A 247 -37.31 -21.54 2.20
C ALA A 247 -36.98 -20.77 0.92
N VAL A 248 -37.93 -20.70 -0.01
CA VAL A 248 -37.80 -19.92 -1.24
C VAL A 248 -37.71 -18.44 -0.87
N VAL A 249 -36.67 -17.75 -1.38
CA VAL A 249 -36.47 -16.31 -1.21
C VAL A 249 -36.53 -15.65 -2.58
N HIS A 250 -37.38 -14.63 -2.72
CA HIS A 250 -37.59 -13.95 -4.00
C HIS A 250 -36.80 -12.64 -4.04
N ILE A 251 -35.49 -12.75 -4.31
CA ILE A 251 -34.60 -11.60 -4.44
C ILE A 251 -34.75 -11.01 -5.85
N GLN A 252 -35.13 -9.74 -5.96
CA GLN A 252 -35.19 -9.05 -7.26
C GLN A 252 -33.77 -8.85 -7.80
N THR A 253 -33.50 -9.36 -8.99
CA THR A 253 -32.22 -9.22 -9.71
C THR A 253 -32.47 -8.73 -11.13
N GLU A 254 -31.50 -8.06 -11.74
CA GLU A 254 -31.60 -7.58 -13.13
C GLU A 254 -31.34 -8.69 -14.17
N GLY A 255 -31.10 -9.94 -13.74
CA GLY A 255 -30.80 -11.07 -14.64
C GLY A 255 -29.43 -11.01 -15.32
N LEU A 256 -28.56 -10.07 -14.89
CA LEU A 256 -27.17 -9.97 -15.34
C LEU A 256 -26.29 -10.88 -14.47
N LEU A 257 -26.00 -12.08 -14.97
CA LEU A 257 -24.86 -12.90 -14.55
C LEU A 257 -23.66 -12.58 -15.43
#